data_AF-A0A086PE85-F1
#
_entry.id   AF-A0A086PE85-F1
#
_cell.length_a   1.000
_cell.length_b   1.000
_cell.length_c   1.000
_cell.angle_alpha   90.00
_cell.angle_beta   90.00
_cell.angle_gamma   90.00
#
_symmetry.space_group_name_H-M   'P 1'
#
loop_
_entity.id
_entity.type
_entity.pdbx_description
1 polymer ?
#
loop_
_entity_poly.entity_id
_entity_poly.type
_entity_poly.pdbx_seq_one_letter_code
_entity_poly.pdbx_strand_id
1 'polypeptide(L)'
;MATNARDLRFSIGPLCLSTSVRELEEWVAGAPEGADFVYARGAVLDQRRDVVVRARELAQEGEVRTHQRKVNGEWEYFVVRRHPERHGKAVTRPLHVVAETPAGRVLAIMERCLKLGLPARTNAEIAREMGLKNAEAARYLFNQLVEQKLLTVTNFGTRERRVVTFVATGKSTVRGAL
;
A
#
# COMPACT_ATOMS: atom_id res chain seq x y z
N MET A 1 -16.02 45.73 -33.71
CA MET A 1 -15.33 45.23 -32.49
C MET A 1 -16.18 44.10 -31.91
N ALA A 2 -15.82 42.84 -32.21
CA ALA A 2 -16.58 41.68 -31.78
C ALA A 2 -16.05 41.17 -30.43
N THR A 3 -16.91 41.14 -29.44
CA THR A 3 -16.64 40.67 -28.07
C THR A 3 -16.49 39.16 -28.08
N ASN A 4 -15.28 38.66 -27.80
CA ASN A 4 -15.00 37.24 -27.64
C ASN A 4 -15.80 36.69 -26.45
N ALA A 5 -16.81 35.88 -26.76
CA ALA A 5 -17.50 35.05 -25.78
C ALA A 5 -16.47 34.10 -25.15
N ARG A 6 -16.26 34.26 -23.84
CA ARG A 6 -15.42 33.37 -23.04
C ARG A 6 -15.96 31.95 -23.16
N ASP A 7 -15.08 31.09 -23.66
CA ASP A 7 -15.15 29.65 -23.70
C ASP A 7 -15.34 29.11 -22.26
N LEU A 8 -16.60 29.10 -21.79
CA LEU A 8 -17.02 28.45 -20.55
C LEU A 8 -16.89 26.94 -20.74
N ARG A 9 -15.67 26.44 -20.54
CA ARG A 9 -15.43 25.00 -20.37
C ARG A 9 -16.12 24.58 -19.08
N PHE A 10 -17.36 24.08 -19.21
CA PHE A 10 -18.02 23.36 -18.15
C PHE A 10 -17.18 22.12 -17.82
N SER A 11 -16.32 22.22 -16.81
CA SER A 11 -15.71 21.04 -16.20
C SER A 11 -16.81 20.35 -15.40
N ILE A 12 -17.44 19.35 -15.99
CA ILE A 12 -18.24 18.39 -15.24
C ILE A 12 -17.28 17.79 -14.20
N GLY A 13 -17.48 18.14 -12.93
CA GLY A 13 -16.71 17.60 -11.81
C GLY A 13 -16.80 16.06 -11.79
N PRO A 14 -15.97 15.38 -10.98
CA PRO A 14 -15.98 13.92 -10.91
C PRO A 14 -17.41 13.43 -10.63
N LEU A 15 -18.00 12.72 -11.61
CA LEU A 15 -19.33 12.10 -11.56
C LEU A 15 -19.26 10.86 -10.67
N CYS A 16 -18.98 11.08 -9.38
CA CYS A 16 -18.86 10.03 -8.41
C CYS A 16 -19.68 10.36 -7.17
N LEU A 17 -20.67 9.51 -6.92
CA LEU A 17 -21.42 9.48 -5.68
C LEU A 17 -20.56 8.75 -4.65
N SER A 18 -20.39 9.34 -3.48
CA SER A 18 -19.66 8.72 -2.38
C SER A 18 -20.49 8.80 -1.11
N THR A 19 -20.30 7.81 -0.26
CA THR A 19 -20.83 7.80 1.11
C THR A 19 -20.01 8.75 2.00
N SER A 20 -20.42 8.92 3.25
CA SER A 20 -19.69 9.68 4.26
C SER A 20 -18.58 8.86 4.93
N VAL A 21 -17.58 9.55 5.51
CA VAL A 21 -16.54 8.90 6.33
C VAL A 21 -17.17 8.15 7.51
N ARG A 22 -18.18 8.74 8.15
CA ARG A 22 -18.85 8.16 9.31
C ARG A 22 -19.50 6.81 8.99
N GLU A 23 -20.21 6.72 7.86
CA GLU A 23 -20.84 5.45 7.45
C GLU A 23 -19.81 4.36 7.17
N LEU A 24 -18.65 4.72 6.59
CA LEU A 24 -17.55 3.79 6.39
C LEU A 24 -17.00 3.29 7.73
N GLU A 25 -16.81 4.17 8.72
CA GLU A 25 -16.29 3.80 10.04
C GLU A 25 -17.28 2.97 10.86
N GLU A 26 -18.57 3.34 10.86
CA GLU A 26 -19.65 2.58 11.47
C GLU A 26 -19.73 1.18 10.86
N TRP A 27 -19.60 1.09 9.53
CA TRP A 27 -19.54 -0.20 8.85
C TRP A 27 -18.31 -1.00 9.27
N VAL A 28 -17.10 -0.43 9.30
CA VAL A 28 -15.89 -1.16 9.73
C VAL A 28 -16.01 -1.69 11.15
N ALA A 29 -16.67 -0.94 12.05
CA ALA A 29 -16.88 -1.33 13.43
C ALA A 29 -17.85 -2.51 13.60
N GLY A 30 -18.87 -2.62 12.73
CA GLY A 30 -19.93 -3.64 12.84
C GLY A 30 -19.92 -4.75 11.79
N ALA A 31 -19.15 -4.62 10.71
CA ALA A 31 -19.22 -5.52 9.57
C ALA A 31 -18.54 -6.87 9.86
N PRO A 32 -19.16 -7.99 9.45
CA PRO A 32 -18.52 -9.29 9.52
C PRO A 32 -17.36 -9.38 8.54
N GLU A 33 -16.45 -10.31 8.80
CA GLU A 33 -15.28 -10.55 7.97
C GLU A 33 -15.67 -10.93 6.54
N GLY A 34 -14.89 -10.45 5.56
CA GLY A 34 -15.17 -10.70 4.15
C GLY A 34 -16.37 -9.93 3.59
N ALA A 35 -17.12 -9.20 4.43
CA ALA A 35 -18.17 -8.31 3.95
C ALA A 35 -17.58 -7.20 3.07
N ASP A 36 -18.29 -6.86 1.99
CA ASP A 36 -17.98 -5.72 1.14
C ASP A 36 -18.87 -4.51 1.45
N PHE A 37 -18.31 -3.32 1.27
CA PHE A 37 -19.04 -2.06 1.38
C PHE A 37 -18.61 -1.09 0.31
N VAL A 38 -19.58 -0.66 -0.49
CA VAL A 38 -19.38 0.27 -1.60
C VAL A 38 -19.36 1.68 -1.04
N TYR A 39 -18.18 2.28 -0.96
CA TYR A 39 -18.03 3.65 -0.44
C TYR A 39 -18.16 4.71 -1.53
N ALA A 40 -18.01 4.31 -2.80
CA ALA A 40 -18.17 5.22 -3.93
C ALA A 40 -18.62 4.51 -5.21
N ARG A 41 -19.36 5.23 -6.05
CA ARG A 41 -19.83 4.78 -7.38
C ARG A 41 -19.66 5.91 -8.39
N GLY A 42 -19.25 5.58 -9.61
CA GLY A 42 -19.22 6.52 -10.72
C GLY A 42 -17.98 6.43 -11.58
N ALA A 43 -18.01 7.11 -12.73
CA ALA A 43 -17.04 6.93 -13.79
C ALA A 43 -15.58 7.20 -13.37
N VAL A 44 -15.37 8.13 -12.43
CA VAL A 44 -14.03 8.53 -11.95
C VAL A 44 -14.08 8.77 -10.44
N LEU A 45 -13.27 8.03 -9.68
CA LEU A 45 -13.12 8.24 -8.23
C LEU A 45 -12.32 9.51 -7.95
N ASP A 46 -12.90 10.43 -7.18
CA ASP A 46 -12.18 11.57 -6.64
C ASP A 46 -11.23 11.15 -5.50
N GLN A 47 -9.94 11.08 -5.82
CA GLN A 47 -8.88 10.64 -4.90
C GLN A 47 -8.68 11.56 -3.68
N ARG A 48 -9.24 12.78 -3.69
CA ARG A 48 -9.11 13.76 -2.61
C ARG A 48 -10.30 13.76 -1.64
N ARG A 49 -11.35 13.00 -1.95
CA ARG A 49 -12.56 12.98 -1.13
C ARG A 49 -12.31 12.25 0.19
N ASP A 50 -12.81 12.79 1.29
CA ASP A 50 -12.47 12.33 2.64
C ASP A 50 -12.70 10.83 2.86
N VAL A 51 -13.80 10.29 2.34
CA VAL A 51 -14.08 8.84 2.44
C VAL A 51 -13.09 7.98 1.66
N VAL A 52 -12.53 8.49 0.57
CA VAL A 52 -11.51 7.80 -0.23
C VAL A 52 -10.16 7.83 0.48
N VAL A 53 -9.84 8.96 1.10
CA VAL A 53 -8.67 9.11 1.96
C VAL A 53 -8.78 8.14 3.14
N ARG A 54 -9.92 8.11 3.83
CA ARG A 54 -10.15 7.22 4.97
C ARG A 54 -10.11 5.75 4.58
N ALA A 55 -10.74 5.35 3.47
CA ALA A 55 -10.69 3.98 2.97
C ALA A 55 -9.24 3.53 2.67
N ARG A 56 -8.40 4.45 2.20
CA ARG A 56 -6.96 4.19 2.00
C ARG A 56 -6.22 4.04 3.33
N GLU A 57 -6.47 4.90 4.31
CA GLU A 57 -5.88 4.79 5.65
C GLU A 57 -6.24 3.46 6.31
N LEU A 58 -7.53 3.10 6.31
CA LEU A 58 -8.00 1.80 6.83
C LEU A 58 -7.36 0.60 6.10
N ALA A 59 -7.08 0.74 4.80
CA ALA A 59 -6.36 -0.29 4.04
C ALA A 59 -4.87 -0.37 4.41
N GLN A 60 -4.24 0.76 4.75
CA GLN A 60 -2.86 0.81 5.26
C GLN A 60 -2.76 0.27 6.69
N GLU A 61 -3.76 0.55 7.53
CA GLU A 61 -3.94 0.00 8.88
C GLU A 61 -4.20 -1.52 8.85
N GLY A 62 -4.63 -2.04 7.70
CA GLY A 62 -4.90 -3.47 7.49
C GLY A 62 -6.31 -3.90 7.90
N GLU A 63 -7.19 -2.94 8.21
CA GLU A 63 -8.58 -3.21 8.56
C GLU A 63 -9.40 -3.65 7.34
N VAL A 64 -9.07 -3.12 6.15
CA VAL A 64 -9.82 -3.40 4.91
C VAL A 64 -8.92 -3.63 3.69
N ARG A 65 -9.50 -4.10 2.58
CA ARG A 65 -8.90 -4.05 1.23
C ARG A 65 -9.76 -3.19 0.33
N THR A 66 -9.17 -2.31 -0.47
CA THR A 66 -9.88 -1.55 -1.49
C THR A 66 -9.89 -2.30 -2.82
N HIS A 67 -11.04 -2.34 -3.46
CA HIS A 67 -11.28 -2.98 -4.75
C HIS A 67 -12.19 -2.10 -5.62
N GLN A 68 -12.18 -2.36 -6.92
CA GLN A 68 -13.11 -1.75 -7.86
C GLN A 68 -13.70 -2.84 -8.76
N ARG A 69 -14.99 -2.71 -9.07
CA ARG A 69 -15.69 -3.60 -10.00
C ARG A 69 -16.62 -2.78 -10.89
N LYS A 70 -16.96 -3.32 -12.06
CA LYS A 70 -17.97 -2.73 -12.94
C LYS A 70 -19.28 -3.48 -12.75
N VAL A 71 -20.35 -2.78 -12.35
CA VAL A 71 -21.68 -3.35 -12.15
C VAL A 71 -22.67 -2.52 -12.96
N ASN A 72 -23.47 -3.17 -13.80
CA ASN A 72 -24.48 -2.52 -14.64
C ASN A 72 -23.96 -1.33 -15.48
N GLY A 73 -22.69 -1.40 -15.91
CA GLY A 73 -22.06 -0.34 -16.71
C GLY A 73 -21.38 0.77 -15.91
N GLU A 74 -21.58 0.82 -14.59
CA GLU A 74 -21.00 1.81 -13.69
C GLU A 74 -19.84 1.21 -12.86
N TRP A 75 -18.86 2.04 -12.50
CA TRP A 75 -17.78 1.61 -11.60
C TRP A 75 -18.24 1.73 -10.15
N GLU A 76 -18.10 0.64 -9.40
CA GLU A 76 -18.24 0.61 -7.95
C GLU A 76 -16.86 0.46 -7.31
N TYR A 77 -16.59 1.30 -6.31
CA TYR A 77 -15.40 1.24 -5.47
C TYR A 77 -15.84 0.78 -4.09
N PHE A 78 -15.27 -0.34 -3.65
CA PHE A 78 -15.69 -0.99 -2.43
C PHE A 78 -14.51 -1.39 -1.57
N VAL A 79 -14.74 -1.44 -0.27
CA VAL A 79 -13.83 -2.02 0.71
C VAL A 79 -14.30 -3.41 1.09
N VAL A 80 -13.38 -4.31 1.43
CA VAL A 80 -13.68 -5.63 1.98
C VAL A 80 -13.05 -5.73 3.36
N ARG A 81 -13.84 -6.13 4.37
CA ARG A 81 -13.35 -6.30 5.74
C ARG A 81 -12.35 -7.45 5.79
N ARG A 82 -11.14 -7.19 6.28
CA ARG A 82 -10.16 -8.27 6.50
C ARG A 82 -10.47 -9.00 7.80
N HIS A 83 -10.22 -10.31 7.80
CA HIS A 83 -10.02 -11.06 9.05
C HIS A 83 -8.88 -10.37 9.83
N PRO A 84 -9.00 -10.16 11.15
CA PRO A 84 -7.86 -9.91 12.01
C PRO A 84 -7.05 -11.22 12.06
N GLU A 85 -6.41 -11.62 10.96
CA GLU A 85 -5.56 -12.81 10.94
C GLU A 85 -4.43 -12.51 11.92
N ARG A 86 -4.55 -13.14 13.10
CA ARG A 86 -3.66 -13.09 14.25
C ARG A 86 -2.61 -11.99 14.08
N HIS A 87 -2.89 -10.83 14.66
CA HIS A 87 -1.85 -10.09 15.34
C HIS A 87 -1.15 -11.08 16.27
N GLY A 88 -0.17 -11.82 15.73
CA GLY A 88 0.91 -12.29 16.55
C GLY A 88 1.39 -11.03 17.21
N LYS A 89 1.16 -10.91 18.53
CA LYS A 89 1.94 -10.02 19.38
C LYS A 89 3.34 -10.03 18.78
N ALA A 90 3.89 -8.86 18.49
CA ALA A 90 5.25 -8.74 18.04
C ALA A 90 6.14 -9.42 19.11
N VAL A 91 6.32 -10.73 18.95
CA VAL A 91 7.37 -11.45 19.65
C VAL A 91 8.56 -10.93 18.90
N THR A 92 9.30 -10.05 19.55
CA THR A 92 10.67 -9.69 19.18
C THR A 92 11.45 -10.99 19.13
N ARG A 93 11.30 -11.76 18.06
CA ARG A 93 12.12 -12.93 17.81
C ARG A 93 13.49 -12.36 17.48
N PRO A 94 14.55 -12.81 18.16
CA PRO A 94 15.90 -12.34 17.86
C PRO A 94 16.15 -12.51 16.36
N LEU A 95 16.76 -11.49 15.72
CA LEU A 95 17.03 -11.43 14.27
C LEU A 95 17.61 -12.73 13.71
N HIS A 96 18.35 -13.48 14.55
CA HIS A 96 18.91 -14.79 14.23
C HIS A 96 17.89 -15.85 13.79
N VAL A 97 16.67 -15.84 14.33
CA VAL A 97 15.62 -16.84 13.99
C VAL A 97 14.93 -16.48 12.67
N VAL A 98 14.94 -15.21 12.27
CA VAL A 98 14.34 -14.77 11.01
C VAL A 98 15.25 -15.13 9.84
N ALA A 99 16.58 -15.09 10.01
CA ALA A 99 17.58 -15.29 8.96
C ALA A 99 17.45 -16.60 8.17
N GLU A 100 16.94 -17.67 8.78
CA GLU A 100 16.73 -18.96 8.12
C GLU A 100 15.47 -19.00 7.24
N THR A 101 14.56 -18.04 7.39
CA THR A 101 13.36 -17.93 6.56
C THR A 101 13.66 -17.22 5.23
N PRO A 102 12.88 -17.48 4.15
CA PRO A 102 12.97 -16.70 2.93
C PRO A 102 12.82 -15.18 3.17
N ALA A 103 11.94 -14.76 4.07
CA ALA A 103 11.80 -13.36 4.44
C ALA A 103 13.05 -12.81 5.15
N GLY A 104 13.68 -13.57 6.05
CA GLY A 104 14.92 -13.11 6.69
C GLY A 104 16.11 -13.02 5.77
N ARG A 105 16.16 -13.82 4.70
CA ARG A 105 17.16 -13.62 3.64
C ARG A 105 16.97 -12.29 2.92
N VAL A 106 15.72 -11.85 2.69
CA VAL A 106 15.44 -10.49 2.17
C VAL A 106 15.91 -9.43 3.17
N LEU A 107 15.67 -9.63 4.47
CA LEU A 107 16.13 -8.72 5.51
C LEU A 107 17.67 -8.60 5.52
N ALA A 108 18.39 -9.72 5.40
CA ALA A 108 19.85 -9.74 5.33
C ALA A 108 20.40 -9.01 4.09
N ILE A 109 19.73 -9.13 2.94
CA ILE A 109 20.07 -8.35 1.73
C ILE A 109 19.94 -6.85 2.00
N MET A 110 18.84 -6.42 2.64
CA MET A 110 18.63 -5.02 2.99
C MET A 110 19.66 -4.52 4.01
N GLU A 111 20.03 -5.36 4.98
CA GLU A 111 21.02 -5.01 6.00
C GLU A 111 22.42 -4.86 5.37
N ARG A 112 22.74 -5.70 4.37
CA ARG A 112 23.95 -5.56 3.57
C ARG A 112 23.95 -4.24 2.79
N CYS A 113 22.85 -3.87 2.15
CA CYS A 113 22.72 -2.57 1.49
C CYS A 113 22.96 -1.42 2.48
N LEU A 114 22.38 -1.50 3.67
CA LEU A 114 22.56 -0.51 4.72
C LEU A 114 24.03 -0.40 5.16
N LYS A 115 24.69 -1.53 5.46
CA LYS A 115 26.10 -1.57 5.89
C LYS A 115 27.05 -1.02 4.83
N LEU A 116 26.73 -1.24 3.55
CA LEU A 116 27.55 -0.79 2.42
C LEU A 116 27.16 0.61 1.91
N GLY A 117 26.17 1.27 2.53
CA GLY A 117 25.70 2.58 2.07
C GLY A 117 25.08 2.54 0.66
N LEU A 118 24.52 1.41 0.26
CA LEU A 118 23.93 1.22 -1.07
C LEU A 118 22.42 1.53 -1.04
N PRO A 119 21.84 1.90 -2.20
CA PRO A 119 20.40 1.96 -2.36
C PRO A 119 19.73 0.62 -2.11
N ALA A 120 18.47 0.65 -1.67
CA ALA A 120 17.70 -0.58 -1.50
C ALA A 120 17.52 -1.30 -2.84
N ARG A 121 17.68 -2.63 -2.82
CA ARG A 121 17.46 -3.48 -4.00
C ARG A 121 15.98 -3.46 -4.41
N THR A 122 15.73 -3.52 -5.72
CA THR A 122 14.37 -3.69 -6.26
C THR A 122 13.88 -5.12 -6.03
N ASN A 123 12.57 -5.36 -6.12
CA ASN A 123 12.01 -6.71 -5.99
C ASN A 123 12.53 -7.66 -7.08
N ALA A 124 12.83 -7.15 -8.28
CA ALA A 124 13.43 -7.96 -9.36
C ALA A 124 14.87 -8.36 -9.04
N GLU A 125 15.67 -7.43 -8.49
CA GLU A 125 17.04 -7.74 -8.06
C GLU A 125 17.06 -8.74 -6.90
N ILE A 126 16.18 -8.58 -5.92
CA ILE A 126 16.02 -9.51 -4.79
C ILE A 126 15.63 -10.89 -5.31
N ALA A 127 14.66 -10.98 -6.24
CA ALA A 127 14.25 -12.24 -6.83
C ALA A 127 15.42 -12.95 -7.51
N ARG A 128 16.22 -12.21 -8.28
CA ARG A 128 17.42 -12.74 -8.95
C ARG A 128 18.48 -13.21 -7.94
N GLU A 129 18.77 -12.41 -6.92
CA GLU A 129 19.79 -12.72 -5.90
C GLU A 129 19.39 -13.92 -5.03
N MET A 130 18.08 -14.13 -4.83
CA MET A 130 17.54 -15.24 -4.04
C MET A 130 17.14 -16.48 -4.86
N GLY A 131 17.23 -16.43 -6.19
CA GLY A 131 16.77 -17.51 -7.06
C GLY A 131 15.24 -17.73 -7.03
N LEU A 132 14.47 -16.68 -6.76
CA LEU A 132 13.00 -16.75 -6.76
C LEU A 132 12.45 -16.75 -8.18
N LYS A 133 11.27 -17.35 -8.35
CA LYS A 133 10.60 -17.49 -9.64
C LYS A 133 10.30 -16.15 -10.33
N ASN A 134 9.94 -15.11 -9.56
CA ASN A 134 9.57 -13.80 -10.10
C ASN A 134 9.67 -12.68 -9.05
N ALA A 135 9.54 -11.44 -9.50
CA ALA A 135 9.56 -10.24 -8.65
C ALA A 135 8.38 -10.16 -7.67
N GLU A 136 7.23 -10.78 -8.00
CA GLU A 136 6.06 -10.82 -7.10
C GLU A 136 6.31 -11.71 -5.86
N ALA A 137 7.03 -12.82 -6.01
CA ALA A 137 7.46 -13.63 -4.87
C ALA A 137 8.38 -12.84 -3.93
N ALA A 138 9.32 -12.06 -4.48
CA ALA A 138 10.16 -11.17 -3.67
C ALA A 138 9.34 -10.05 -3.00
N ARG A 139 8.35 -9.48 -3.71
CA ARG A 139 7.42 -8.49 -3.16
C ARG A 139 6.62 -9.04 -1.99
N TYR A 140 6.11 -10.27 -2.10
CA TYR A 140 5.38 -10.93 -1.03
C TYR A 140 6.25 -11.08 0.23
N LEU A 141 7.47 -11.63 0.09
CA LEU A 141 8.41 -11.78 1.21
C LEU A 141 8.80 -10.43 1.83
N PHE A 142 9.00 -9.41 0.99
CA PHE A 142 9.30 -8.06 1.45
C PHE A 142 8.13 -7.43 2.21
N ASN A 143 6.89 -7.61 1.73
CA ASN A 143 5.70 -7.16 2.42
C ASN A 143 5.54 -7.84 3.78
N GLN A 144 5.84 -9.14 3.90
CA GLN A 144 5.84 -9.82 5.20
C GLN A 144 6.76 -9.14 6.22
N LEU A 145 7.93 -8.63 5.80
CA LEU A 145 8.84 -7.90 6.70
C LEU A 145 8.30 -6.53 7.13
N VAL A 146 7.58 -5.85 6.22
CA VAL A 146 6.92 -4.57 6.52
C VAL A 146 5.75 -4.80 7.47
N GLU A 147 4.94 -5.82 7.22
CA GLU A 147 3.81 -6.24 8.07
C GLU A 147 4.29 -6.63 9.48
N GLN A 148 5.44 -7.29 9.58
CA GLN A 148 6.10 -7.62 10.86
C GLN A 148 6.75 -6.42 11.55
N LYS A 149 6.64 -5.20 10.99
CA LYS A 149 7.25 -3.97 11.50
C LYS A 149 8.78 -4.09 11.68
N LEU A 150 9.44 -4.90 10.86
CA LEU A 150 10.90 -4.97 10.83
C LEU A 150 11.47 -3.86 9.95
N LEU A 151 10.74 -3.51 8.89
CA LEU A 151 11.11 -2.51 7.90
C LEU A 151 9.97 -1.51 7.69
N THR A 152 10.32 -0.25 7.46
CA THR A 152 9.44 0.77 6.91
C THR A 152 9.98 1.26 5.58
N VAL A 153 9.09 1.69 4.69
CA VAL A 153 9.44 2.00 3.30
C VAL A 153 8.97 3.40 2.97
N THR A 154 9.89 4.21 2.47
CA THR A 154 9.58 5.52 1.90
C THR A 154 9.85 5.49 0.40
N ASN A 155 8.80 5.68 -0.39
CA ASN A 155 8.90 5.78 -1.85
C ASN A 155 8.96 7.25 -2.26
N PHE A 156 9.91 7.60 -3.13
CA PHE A 156 10.13 8.99 -3.58
C PHE A 156 9.73 9.24 -5.04
N GLY A 157 9.23 8.24 -5.76
CA GLY A 157 8.75 8.36 -7.14
C GLY A 157 9.02 7.11 -7.98
N THR A 158 8.58 7.11 -9.24
CA THR A 158 8.73 5.97 -10.17
C THR A 158 10.15 5.77 -10.72
N ARG A 159 11.02 6.79 -10.61
CA ARG A 159 12.42 6.76 -11.08
C ARG A 159 13.45 6.73 -9.96
N GLU A 160 12.99 6.63 -8.71
CA GLU A 160 13.85 6.67 -7.54
C GLU A 160 13.73 5.38 -6.74
N ARG A 161 14.87 4.89 -6.25
CA ARG A 161 14.95 3.74 -5.37
C ARG A 161 14.18 4.04 -4.09
N ARG A 162 13.39 3.06 -3.64
CA ARG A 162 12.79 3.08 -2.30
C ARG A 162 13.88 3.23 -1.24
N VAL A 163 13.60 3.99 -0.20
CA VAL A 163 14.41 4.00 1.01
C VAL A 163 13.77 3.06 2.01
N VAL A 164 14.56 2.13 2.52
CA VAL A 164 14.12 1.17 3.53
C VAL A 164 14.75 1.57 4.86
N THR A 165 13.91 1.76 5.87
CA THR A 165 14.30 2.09 7.23
C THR A 165 14.08 0.90 8.13
N PHE A 166 15.09 0.52 8.90
CA PHE A 166 15.01 -0.58 9.86
C PHE A 166 14.38 -0.05 11.15
N VAL A 167 13.21 -0.57 11.52
CA VAL A 167 12.44 -0.06 12.68
C VAL A 167 13.24 -0.23 13.98
N ALA A 168 13.96 -1.34 14.13
CA ALA A 168 14.74 -1.62 15.34
C ALA A 168 15.91 -0.64 15.58
N THR A 169 16.47 -0.04 14.53
CA THR A 169 17.68 0.80 14.64
C THR A 169 17.48 2.25 14.16
N GLY A 170 16.37 2.53 13.50
CA GLY A 170 16.11 3.81 12.83
C GLY A 170 16.99 4.08 11.60
N LYS A 171 17.93 3.18 11.27
CA LYS A 171 18.87 3.37 10.16
C LYS A 171 18.21 3.09 8.82
N SER A 172 18.53 3.90 7.82
CA SER A 172 17.92 3.87 6.49
C SER A 172 18.94 3.70 5.38
N THR A 173 18.54 2.99 4.32
CA THR A 173 19.35 2.83 3.10
C THR A 173 19.50 4.16 2.38
N VAL A 174 20.58 4.34 1.61
CA VAL A 174 20.84 5.59 0.88
C VAL A 174 19.83 5.76 -0.26
N ARG A 175 19.43 7.01 -0.54
CA ARG A 175 18.58 7.33 -1.69
C ARG A 175 19.39 7.14 -2.98
N GLY A 176 18.80 6.49 -3.97
CA GLY A 176 19.47 6.24 -5.25
C GLY A 176 18.52 6.38 -6.43
N ALA A 177 19.07 6.61 -7.61
CA ALA A 177 18.30 6.50 -8.86
C ALA A 177 18.05 5.02 -9.18
N LEU A 178 16.89 4.73 -9.78
CA LEU A 178 16.43 3.36 -10.04
C LEU A 178 17.23 2.69 -11.17
#